data_AF-A0A109RW99-F1
#
_entry.id   AF-A0A109RW99-F1
#
_cell.length_a   1.000
_cell.length_b   1.000
_cell.length_c   1.000
_cell.angle_alpha   90.00
_cell.angle_beta   90.00
_cell.angle_gamma   90.00
#
_symmetry.space_group_name_H-M   'P 1'
#
loop_
_entity.id
_entity.type
_entity.pdbx_description
1 polymer ?
#
loop_
_entity_poly.entity_id
_entity_poly.type
_entity_poly.pdbx_seq_one_letter_code
_entity_poly.pdbx_strand_id
1 'polypeptide(L)'
;MKPTKELLAELEEKGFLFSVFYRGALCWGLPFGLLSSLAISFFAHTSYIAAMIQILPIALIFGAIFGWGLWGVALLQGVKQRQDKD
;
A
#
# COMPACT_ATOMS: atom_id res chain seq x y z
N MET A 1 -16.63 -0.79 -4.96
CA MET A 1 -15.88 -0.53 -3.71
C MET A 1 -16.27 -1.65 -2.75
N LYS A 2 -15.38 -2.61 -2.46
CA LYS A 2 -15.71 -3.68 -1.49
C LYS A 2 -15.90 -3.06 -0.10
N PRO A 3 -16.86 -3.50 0.71
CA PRO A 3 -16.99 -3.03 2.09
C PRO A 3 -15.70 -3.32 2.87
N THR A 4 -15.30 -2.38 3.73
CA THR A 4 -14.02 -2.41 4.48
C THR A 4 -13.80 -3.71 5.23
N LYS A 5 -14.86 -4.37 5.70
CA LYS A 5 -14.80 -5.65 6.41
C LYS A 5 -14.36 -6.81 5.50
N GLU A 6 -14.88 -6.89 4.27
CA GLU A 6 -14.47 -7.90 3.29
C GLU A 6 -13.03 -7.69 2.84
N LEU A 7 -12.63 -6.42 2.72
CA LEU A 7 -11.28 -6.04 2.35
C LEU A 7 -10.23 -6.57 3.31
N LEU A 8 -10.54 -6.51 4.62
CA LEU A 8 -9.65 -6.91 5.69
C LEU A 8 -9.66 -8.42 5.89
N ALA A 9 -10.81 -9.08 5.74
CA ALA A 9 -10.89 -10.55 5.72
C ALA A 9 -10.05 -11.15 4.58
N GLU A 10 -10.10 -10.55 3.39
CA GLU A 10 -9.26 -10.97 2.26
C GLU A 10 -7.76 -10.78 2.54
N LEU A 11 -7.38 -9.78 3.34
CA LEU A 11 -5.98 -9.54 3.73
C LEU A 11 -5.50 -10.51 4.80
N GLU A 12 -6.39 -10.92 5.72
CA GLU A 12 -6.11 -12.00 6.66
C GLU A 12 -5.89 -13.33 5.89
N GLU A 13 -6.76 -13.65 4.94
CA GLU A 13 -6.73 -14.90 4.18
C GLU A 13 -5.55 -14.99 3.20
N LYS A 14 -5.30 -13.93 2.42
CA LYS A 14 -4.19 -13.90 1.45
C LYS A 14 -2.81 -13.67 2.08
N GLY A 15 -2.80 -13.27 3.35
CA GLY A 15 -1.60 -13.17 4.17
C GLY A 15 -0.73 -11.94 3.90
N PHE A 16 0.38 -11.90 4.64
CA PHE A 16 1.31 -10.77 4.71
C PHE A 16 1.89 -10.36 3.35
N LEU A 17 2.37 -11.34 2.57
CA LEU A 17 3.02 -11.09 1.28
C LEU A 17 2.09 -10.38 0.29
N PHE A 18 0.82 -10.81 0.22
CA PHE A 18 -0.17 -10.17 -0.64
C PHE A 18 -0.46 -8.73 -0.20
N SER A 19 -0.60 -8.49 1.10
CA SER A 19 -0.84 -7.14 1.62
C SER A 19 0.33 -6.20 1.37
N VAL A 20 1.56 -6.65 1.62
CA VAL A 20 2.77 -5.82 1.54
C VAL A 20 3.20 -5.58 0.09
N PHE A 21 3.33 -6.63 -0.72
CA PHE A 21 3.85 -6.49 -2.08
C PHE A 21 2.77 -6.07 -3.06
N TYR A 22 1.66 -6.80 -3.12
CA TYR A 22 0.63 -6.54 -4.12
C TYR A 22 -0.17 -5.30 -3.77
N ARG A 23 -0.75 -5.26 -2.58
CA ARG A 23 -1.64 -4.15 -2.19
C ARG A 23 -0.86 -2.90 -1.79
N GLY A 24 0.21 -3.06 -1.04
CA GLY A 24 1.07 -1.97 -0.59
C GLY A 24 1.94 -1.44 -1.72
N ALA A 25 3.04 -2.13 -2.02
CA ALA A 25 4.05 -1.65 -2.96
C ALA A 25 3.50 -1.44 -4.38
N LEU A 26 2.72 -2.38 -4.93
CA LEU A 26 2.22 -2.25 -6.31
C LEU A 26 0.98 -1.37 -6.42
N CYS A 27 -0.11 -1.67 -5.70
CA CYS A 27 -1.36 -0.91 -5.86
C CYS A 27 -1.31 0.50 -5.25
N TRP A 28 -0.49 0.74 -4.22
CA TRP A 28 -0.37 2.06 -3.60
C TRP A 28 0.98 2.73 -3.89
N GLY A 29 2.09 1.99 -3.84
CA GLY A 29 3.42 2.54 -4.08
C GLY A 29 3.61 3.02 -5.53
N LEU A 30 3.15 2.28 -6.55
CA LEU A 30 3.30 2.72 -7.95
C LEU A 30 2.51 4.00 -8.27
N PRO A 31 1.20 4.13 -7.95
CA PRO A 31 0.47 5.37 -8.21
C PRO A 31 1.04 6.56 -7.44
N PHE A 32 1.46 6.35 -6.18
CA PHE A 32 2.06 7.40 -5.37
C PHE A 32 3.41 7.85 -5.93
N GLY A 33 4.22 6.90 -6.41
CA GLY A 33 5.47 7.17 -7.11
C GLY A 33 5.26 7.96 -8.39
N LEU A 34 4.27 7.59 -9.21
CA LEU A 34 3.93 8.31 -10.44
C LEU A 34 3.46 9.75 -10.17
N LEU A 35 2.60 9.95 -9.17
CA LEU A 35 2.16 11.28 -8.77
C LEU A 35 3.31 12.13 -8.24
N SER A 36 4.19 11.53 -7.44
CA SER A 36 5.36 12.21 -6.88
C SER A 36 6.39 12.55 -7.96
N SER A 37 6.63 11.66 -8.93
CA SER A 37 7.53 11.97 -10.06
C SER A 37 6.99 13.08 -10.94
N LEU A 38 5.66 13.15 -11.11
CA LEU A 38 5.01 14.25 -11.82
C LEU A 38 5.23 15.59 -11.09
N ALA A 39 5.06 15.61 -9.77
CA ALA A 39 5.33 16.79 -8.95
C ALA A 39 6.81 17.21 -9.03
N ILE A 40 7.74 16.26 -8.88
CA ILE A 40 9.19 16.55 -8.95
C ILE A 40 9.58 17.09 -10.32
N SER A 41 9.08 16.48 -11.40
CA SER A 41 9.37 16.94 -12.76
C SER A 41 8.87 18.38 -12.98
N PHE A 42 7.70 18.71 -12.42
CA PHE A 42 7.13 20.06 -12.51
C PHE A 42 7.90 21.10 -11.69
N PHE A 43 8.26 20.80 -10.43
CA PHE A 43 8.89 21.77 -9.52
C PHE A 43 10.42 21.88 -9.69
N ALA A 44 11.08 20.79 -10.06
CA ALA A 44 12.54 20.76 -10.22
C ALA A 44 13.00 20.92 -11.68
N HIS A 45 12.06 21.08 -12.62
CA HIS A 45 12.33 21.14 -14.07
C HIS A 45 13.20 19.99 -14.58
N THR A 46 13.09 18.82 -13.96
CA THR A 46 13.83 17.60 -14.33
C THR A 46 13.01 16.75 -15.28
N SER A 47 13.69 15.90 -16.07
CA SER A 47 12.98 14.97 -16.95
C SER A 47 12.13 13.99 -16.12
N TYR A 48 10.89 13.79 -16.54
CA TYR A 48 9.94 12.93 -15.84
C TYR A 48 10.48 11.52 -15.60
N ILE A 49 11.21 10.96 -16.58
CA ILE A 49 11.81 9.62 -16.46
C ILE A 49 12.87 9.59 -15.36
N ALA A 50 13.73 10.62 -15.27
CA ALA A 50 14.73 10.69 -14.22
C ALA A 50 14.09 10.84 -12.83
N ALA A 51 13.08 11.70 -12.70
CA ALA A 51 12.30 11.86 -11.48
C ALA A 51 11.60 10.56 -11.07
N MET A 52 11.05 9.82 -12.03
CA MET A 52 10.40 8.52 -11.81
C MET A 52 11.37 7.48 -11.28
N ILE A 53 12.54 7.32 -11.90
CA ILE A 53 13.55 6.35 -11.46
C ILE A 53 14.07 6.67 -10.05
N GLN A 54 14.24 7.96 -9.73
CA GLN A 54 14.69 8.38 -8.40
C GLN A 54 13.65 8.12 -7.31
N ILE A 55 12.36 8.39 -7.58
CA ILE A 55 11.30 8.30 -6.57
C ILE A 55 10.75 6.89 -6.41
N LEU A 56 10.86 6.05 -7.44
CA LEU A 56 10.26 4.71 -7.48
C LEU A 56 10.67 3.80 -6.30
N PRO A 57 11.96 3.67 -5.91
CA PRO A 57 12.35 2.83 -4.78
C PRO A 57 11.70 3.29 -3.47
N ILE A 58 11.68 4.60 -3.25
CA ILE A 58 11.11 5.22 -2.05
C ILE A 58 9.59 5.00 -2.03
N ALA A 59 8.91 5.19 -3.16
CA ALA A 59 7.48 5.00 -3.28
C ALA A 59 7.07 3.54 -3.05
N LEU A 60 7.85 2.58 -3.53
CA LEU A 60 7.63 1.15 -3.27
C LEU A 60 7.83 0.81 -1.78
N ILE A 61 8.85 1.37 -1.12
CA ILE A 61 9.09 1.17 0.32
C ILE A 61 7.93 1.73 1.15
N PHE A 62 7.50 2.96 0.88
CA PHE A 62 6.35 3.55 1.58
C PHE A 62 5.06 2.77 1.32
N GLY A 63 4.85 2.31 0.08
CA GLY A 63 3.75 1.42 -0.27
C GLY A 63 3.80 0.12 0.52
N ALA A 64 4.97 -0.51 0.66
CA ALA A 64 5.15 -1.72 1.44
C ALA A 64 4.85 -1.51 2.94
N ILE A 65 5.32 -0.40 3.52
CA ILE A 65 5.02 -0.02 4.91
C ILE A 65 3.50 0.17 5.10
N PHE A 66 2.83 0.82 4.15
CA PHE A 66 1.39 0.98 4.18
C PHE A 66 0.65 -0.37 4.09
N GLY A 67 1.08 -1.26 3.20
CA GLY A 67 0.56 -2.62 3.08
C GLY A 67 0.76 -3.46 4.34
N TRP A 68 1.88 -3.27 5.04
CA TRP A 68 2.12 -3.90 6.34
C TRP A 68 1.16 -3.38 7.41
N GLY A 69 0.97 -2.07 7.50
CA GLY A 69 0.00 -1.47 8.42
C GLY A 69 -1.42 -1.99 8.19
N LEU A 70 -1.85 -2.08 6.92
CA LEU A 70 -3.15 -2.65 6.55
C LEU A 70 -3.34 -4.10 7.01
N TRP A 71 -2.29 -4.92 6.88
CA TRP A 71 -2.33 -6.30 7.33
C TRP A 71 -2.43 -6.40 8.86
N GLY A 72 -1.67 -5.56 9.59
CA GLY A 72 -1.77 -5.48 11.06
C GLY A 72 -3.18 -5.09 11.52
N VAL A 73 -3.81 -4.12 10.85
CA VAL A 73 -5.21 -3.74 11.11
C VAL A 73 -6.16 -4.90 10.82
N ALA A 74 -5.94 -5.65 9.74
CA ALA A 74 -6.76 -6.82 9.41
C ALA A 74 -6.70 -7.89 10.52
N LEU A 75 -5.51 -8.21 11.03
CA LEU A 75 -5.34 -9.15 12.13
C LEU A 75 -6.06 -8.69 13.41
N LEU A 76 -5.90 -7.42 13.80
CA LEU A 76 -6.55 -6.88 14.99
C LEU A 76 -8.09 -6.92 14.87
N GLN A 77 -8.63 -6.64 13.68
CA GLN A 77 -10.07 -6.76 13.45
C GLN A 77 -10.55 -8.21 13.42
N GLY A 78 -9.76 -9.14 12.88
CA GLY A 78 -10.03 -10.57 12.91
C GLY A 78 -10.12 -11.11 14.35
N VAL A 79 -9.18 -10.72 15.22
CA VAL A 79 -9.21 -11.08 16.65
C VAL A 79 -10.44 -10.49 17.34
N LYS A 80 -10.73 -9.20 17.14
CA LYS A 80 -11.90 -8.55 17.73
C LYS A 80 -13.21 -9.23 17.34
N GLN A 81 -13.36 -9.61 16.07
CA GLN A 81 -14.56 -10.31 15.60
C GLN A 81 -14.73 -11.72 16.16
N ARG A 82 -13.64 -12.39 16.55
CA ARG A 82 -13.70 -13.69 17.24
C ARG A 82 -14.10 -13.50 18.70
N GLN A 83 -13.56 -12.49 19.37
CA GLN A 83 -13.92 -12.15 20.76
C GLN A 83 -15.38 -11.71 20.90
N ASP A 84 -15.95 -11.00 19.92
CA ASP A 84 -17.36 -10.57 19.96
C ASP A 84 -18.35 -11.73 19.70
N LYS A 85 -17.88 -12.90 19.25
CA LYS A 85 -18.71 -14.08 18.95
C LYS A 85 -18.72 -15.13 20.06
N ASP A 86 -17.74 -15.07 20.97
CA ASP A 86 -17.65 -15.90 22.18
C ASP A 86 -18.39 -15.24 23.34
#